data_AF-Q07X38-F1
#
_entry.id   AF-Q07X38-F1
#
_cell.length_a   1.000
_cell.length_b   1.000
_cell.length_c   1.000
_cell.angle_alpha   90.00
_cell.angle_beta   90.00
_cell.angle_gamma   90.00
#
_symmetry.space_group_name_H-M   'P 1'
#
loop_
_entity.id
_entity.type
_entity.pdbx_description
1 polymer ?
#
loop_
_entity_poly.entity_id
_entity_poly.type
_entity_poly.pdbx_seq_one_letter_code
_entity_poly.pdbx_strand_id
1 'polypeptide(L)'
;MKLVTINKSQYRSVNNQVQIGLVATLAILSVIFGQLMIYFFGVKPLPGAEATGNFHLNFTGVILALMVCSLLIRNLRTKQKFYEVYYVWQLKQLQNKIYRKLKSVQQAAKDNNRNALVILSFYYQSLALVYELDNNTLTISNVNNELNKLQQCIDAAGVSVDADEFTPEMLQAF
;
A
#
# COMPACT_ATOMS: atom_id res chain seq x y z
N MET A 1 8.70 10.87 -7.13
CA MET A 1 8.90 10.42 -5.73
C MET A 1 10.27 9.77 -5.70
N LYS A 2 11.15 10.15 -4.78
CA LYS A 2 12.51 9.60 -4.73
C LYS A 2 12.61 8.41 -3.79
N LEU A 3 13.50 7.48 -4.09
CA LEU A 3 13.80 6.37 -3.19
C LEU A 3 14.62 6.90 -2.00
N VAL A 4 14.24 6.51 -0.79
CA VAL A 4 14.92 6.93 0.43
C VAL A 4 15.43 5.72 1.20
N THR A 5 16.59 5.85 1.84
CA THR A 5 17.11 4.83 2.74
C THR A 5 16.27 4.82 4.02
N ILE A 6 15.78 3.65 4.41
CA ILE A 6 14.91 3.48 5.57
C ILE A 6 15.57 2.52 6.55
N ASN A 7 15.57 2.87 7.84
CA ASN A 7 16.00 1.95 8.87
C ASN A 7 14.93 0.86 9.07
N LYS A 8 15.27 -0.36 8.65
CA LYS A 8 14.35 -1.50 8.68
C LYS A 8 13.79 -1.81 10.07
N SER A 9 14.60 -1.78 11.13
CA SER A 9 14.14 -2.15 12.47
C SER A 9 13.15 -1.11 13.02
N GLN A 10 13.43 0.17 12.80
CA GLN A 10 12.55 1.26 13.14
C GLN A 10 11.22 1.18 12.36
N TYR A 11 11.29 1.08 11.03
CA TYR A 11 10.11 0.95 10.17
C TYR A 11 9.22 -0.22 10.61
N ARG A 12 9.80 -1.41 10.84
CA ARG A 12 9.05 -2.60 11.23
C ARG A 12 8.37 -2.45 12.58
N SER A 13 9.08 -1.88 13.57
CA SER A 13 8.51 -1.63 14.89
C SER A 13 7.30 -0.70 14.81
N VAL A 14 7.42 0.42 14.10
CA VAL A 14 6.32 1.38 13.94
C VAL A 14 5.19 0.78 13.10
N ASN A 15 5.49 0.11 11.99
CA ASN A 15 4.48 -0.52 11.14
C ASN A 15 3.66 -1.58 11.90
N ASN A 16 4.31 -2.41 12.73
CA ASN A 16 3.61 -3.39 13.56
C ASN A 16 2.71 -2.71 14.59
N GLN A 17 3.19 -1.64 15.25
CA GLN A 17 2.37 -0.84 16.18
C GLN A 17 1.14 -0.25 15.48
N VAL A 18 1.31 0.28 14.27
CA VAL A 18 0.20 0.81 13.44
C VAL A 18 -0.82 -0.28 13.13
N GLN A 19 -0.37 -1.45 12.68
CA GLN A 19 -1.25 -2.55 12.29
C GLN A 19 -2.04 -3.09 13.49
N ILE A 20 -1.37 -3.37 14.60
CA ILE A 20 -2.01 -3.85 15.84
C ILE A 20 -2.99 -2.81 16.35
N GLY A 21 -2.57 -1.54 16.43
CA GLY A 21 -3.43 -0.45 16.90
C GLY A 21 -4.66 -0.26 16.02
N LEU A 22 -4.51 -0.35 14.70
CA LEU A 22 -5.61 -0.25 13.75
C LEU A 22 -6.61 -1.40 13.91
N VAL A 23 -6.14 -2.64 13.99
CA VAL A 23 -7.00 -3.83 14.15
C VAL A 23 -7.74 -3.78 15.48
N ALA A 24 -7.04 -3.46 16.58
CA ALA A 24 -7.65 -3.34 17.90
C ALA A 24 -8.72 -2.23 17.94
N THR A 25 -8.39 -1.05 17.39
CA THR A 25 -9.32 0.09 17.33
C THR A 25 -10.54 -0.24 16.48
N LEU A 26 -10.34 -0.85 15.31
CA LEU A 26 -11.43 -1.26 14.43
C LEU A 26 -12.36 -2.27 15.12
N ALA A 27 -11.79 -3.28 15.79
CA ALA A 27 -12.57 -4.30 16.49
C ALA A 27 -13.41 -3.69 17.62
N ILE A 28 -12.80 -2.87 18.48
CA ILE A 28 -13.48 -2.19 19.60
C ILE A 28 -14.58 -1.27 19.08
N LEU A 29 -14.26 -0.39 18.12
CA LEU A 29 -15.24 0.57 17.59
C LEU A 29 -16.38 -0.11 16.83
N SER A 30 -16.10 -1.23 16.12
CA SER A 30 -17.14 -1.98 15.41
C SER A 30 -18.19 -2.53 16.37
N VAL A 31 -17.76 -3.06 17.52
CA VAL A 31 -18.67 -3.56 18.57
C VAL A 31 -19.43 -2.40 19.21
N ILE A 32 -18.72 -1.33 19.62
CA ILE A 32 -19.35 -0.17 20.26
C ILE A 32 -20.41 0.45 19.34
N PHE A 33 -20.05 0.75 18.08
CA PHE A 33 -21.00 1.35 17.15
C PHE A 33 -22.12 0.38 16.77
N GLY A 34 -21.85 -0.91 16.60
CA GLY A 34 -22.88 -1.92 16.38
C GLY A 34 -23.90 -1.96 17.51
N GLN A 35 -23.43 -1.98 18.77
CA GLN A 35 -24.28 -1.95 19.95
C GLN A 35 -25.08 -0.65 20.06
N LEU A 36 -24.47 0.51 19.78
CA LEU A 36 -25.18 1.79 19.77
C LEU A 36 -26.27 1.82 18.68
N MET A 37 -25.98 1.32 17.48
CA MET A 37 -26.97 1.24 16.41
C MET A 37 -28.15 0.35 16.80
N ILE A 38 -27.91 -0.80 17.44
CA ILE A 38 -28.98 -1.68 17.93
C ILE A 38 -29.75 -1.03 19.07
N TYR A 39 -29.07 -0.33 19.98
CA TYR A 39 -29.71 0.34 21.11
C TYR A 39 -30.70 1.42 20.64
N PHE A 40 -30.32 2.21 19.63
CA PHE A 40 -31.16 3.31 19.14
C PHE A 40 -32.16 2.89 18.05
N PHE A 41 -31.81 1.93 17.19
CA PHE A 41 -32.59 1.59 15.99
C PHE A 41 -32.97 0.12 15.89
N GLY A 42 -32.51 -0.72 16.82
CA GLY A 42 -32.80 -2.15 16.82
C GLY A 42 -34.24 -2.44 17.24
N VAL A 43 -34.81 -3.48 16.63
CA VAL A 43 -36.14 -3.97 17.00
C VAL A 43 -36.02 -4.74 18.31
N LYS A 44 -36.79 -4.34 19.33
CA LYS A 44 -36.88 -5.09 20.59
C LYS A 44 -37.58 -6.43 20.32
N PRO A 45 -37.03 -7.57 20.77
CA PRO A 45 -37.69 -8.85 20.56
C PRO A 45 -39.06 -8.85 21.26
N LEU A 46 -40.09 -9.31 20.54
CA LEU A 46 -41.37 -9.67 21.15
C LEU A 46 -41.14 -10.88 22.07
N PRO A 47 -41.86 -10.99 23.21
CA PRO A 47 -41.74 -12.15 24.08
C PRO A 47 -42.00 -13.44 23.28
N GLY A 48 -41.01 -14.34 23.22
CA GLY A 48 -41.10 -15.63 22.52
C GLY A 48 -40.61 -15.63 21.07
N ALA A 49 -40.09 -14.52 20.53
CA ALA A 49 -39.45 -14.48 19.22
C ALA A 49 -37.95 -14.16 19.34
N GLU A 50 -37.09 -14.89 18.63
CA GLU A 50 -35.68 -14.54 18.51
C GLU A 50 -35.55 -13.19 17.78
N ALA A 51 -34.63 -12.35 18.25
CA ALA A 51 -34.33 -11.06 17.64
C ALA A 51 -33.65 -11.28 16.27
N THR A 52 -34.44 -11.56 15.24
CA THR A 52 -33.96 -11.74 13.88
C THR A 52 -33.82 -10.37 13.23
N GLY A 53 -32.59 -9.98 12.86
CA GLY A 53 -32.38 -8.97 11.81
C GLY A 53 -31.44 -7.80 12.08
N ASN A 54 -30.69 -7.73 13.18
CA ASN A 54 -29.78 -6.58 13.43
C ASN A 54 -28.43 -6.64 12.67
N PHE A 55 -28.28 -7.53 11.68
CA PHE A 55 -27.04 -7.63 10.90
C PHE A 55 -26.69 -6.32 10.20
N HIS A 56 -27.67 -5.67 9.58
CA HIS A 56 -27.47 -4.40 8.88
C HIS A 56 -27.00 -3.27 9.83
N LEU A 57 -27.49 -3.25 11.07
CA LEU A 57 -27.05 -2.30 12.11
C LEU A 57 -25.62 -2.57 12.58
N ASN A 58 -25.25 -3.84 12.79
CA ASN A 58 -23.85 -4.21 13.07
C ASN A 58 -22.92 -3.83 11.92
N PHE A 59 -23.32 -4.15 10.69
CA PHE A 59 -22.54 -3.82 9.50
C PHE A 59 -22.35 -2.31 9.33
N THR A 60 -23.40 -1.53 9.61
CA THR A 60 -23.30 -0.06 9.67
C THR A 60 -22.30 0.39 10.73
N GLY A 61 -22.31 -0.23 11.92
CA GLY A 61 -21.31 0.01 12.96
C GLY A 61 -19.87 -0.23 12.50
N VAL A 62 -19.63 -1.30 11.73
CA VAL A 62 -18.32 -1.58 11.11
C VAL A 62 -17.93 -0.49 10.11
N ILE A 63 -18.87 -0.03 9.26
CA ILE A 63 -18.61 1.08 8.31
C ILE A 63 -18.22 2.36 9.06
N LEU A 64 -18.95 2.71 10.13
CA LEU A 64 -18.62 3.86 10.97
C LEU A 64 -17.22 3.72 11.59
N ALA A 65 -16.88 2.54 12.09
CA ALA A 65 -15.56 2.26 12.65
C ALA A 65 -14.44 2.40 11.61
N LEU A 66 -14.66 1.91 10.37
CA LEU A 66 -13.72 2.10 9.26
C LEU A 66 -13.51 3.58 8.91
N MET A 67 -14.58 4.39 8.94
CA MET A 67 -14.47 5.83 8.71
C MET A 67 -13.64 6.52 9.79
N VAL A 68 -13.88 6.21 11.07
CA VAL A 68 -13.09 6.76 12.19
C VAL A 68 -11.62 6.34 12.08
N CYS A 69 -11.36 5.05 11.85
CA CYS A 69 -9.99 4.54 11.63
C CYS A 69 -9.28 5.24 10.46
N SER A 70 -10.01 5.51 9.37
CA SER A 70 -9.46 6.22 8.20
C SER A 70 -9.06 7.66 8.55
N LEU A 71 -9.89 8.36 9.34
CA LEU A 71 -9.58 9.71 9.82
C LEU A 71 -8.40 9.72 10.79
N LEU A 72 -8.32 8.74 11.70
CA LEU A 72 -7.17 8.57 12.60
C LEU A 72 -5.88 8.38 11.82
N ILE A 73 -5.85 7.43 10.87
CA ILE A 73 -4.69 7.21 10.00
C ILE A 73 -4.33 8.49 9.26
N ARG A 74 -5.31 9.20 8.69
CA ARG A 74 -5.08 10.48 7.98
C ARG A 74 -4.35 11.50 8.87
N ASN A 75 -4.76 11.63 10.14
CA ASN A 75 -4.10 12.54 11.07
C ASN A 75 -2.69 12.08 11.47
N LEU A 76 -2.48 10.78 11.68
CA LEU A 76 -1.18 10.21 12.04
C LEU A 76 -0.11 10.41 10.96
N ARG A 77 -0.48 10.49 9.67
CA ARG A 77 0.45 10.70 8.55
C ARG A 77 1.27 11.98 8.65
N THR A 78 0.81 12.98 9.41
CA THR A 78 1.53 14.26 9.61
C THR A 78 2.62 14.18 10.68
N LYS A 79 2.66 13.09 11.47
CA LYS A 79 3.60 12.93 12.59
C LYS A 79 4.90 12.31 12.09
N GLN A 80 6.03 12.86 12.52
CA GLN A 80 7.38 12.41 12.12
C GLN A 80 7.60 10.90 12.31
N LYS A 81 7.11 10.32 13.42
CA LYS A 81 7.24 8.87 13.71
C LYS A 81 6.60 7.98 12.62
N PHE A 82 5.57 8.45 11.92
CA PHE A 82 4.83 7.68 10.93
C PHE A 82 5.28 7.95 9.49
N TYR A 83 6.26 8.84 9.31
CA TYR A 83 6.76 9.24 7.99
C TYR A 83 7.16 8.02 7.14
N GLU A 84 7.98 7.12 7.68
CA GLU A 84 8.47 5.93 6.95
C GLU A 84 7.33 4.99 6.56
N VAL A 85 6.39 4.72 7.49
CA VAL A 85 5.23 3.86 7.22
C VAL A 85 4.34 4.47 6.13
N TYR A 86 4.12 5.79 6.19
CA TYR A 86 3.34 6.49 5.19
C TYR A 86 4.04 6.53 3.83
N TYR A 87 5.36 6.78 3.82
CA TYR A 87 6.19 6.74 2.63
C TYR A 87 6.11 5.37 1.95
N VAL A 88 6.31 4.27 2.69
CA VAL A 88 6.23 2.90 2.13
C VAL A 88 4.83 2.61 1.61
N TRP A 89 3.78 3.08 2.29
CA TRP A 89 2.41 2.97 1.79
C TRP A 89 2.24 3.71 0.45
N GLN A 90 2.74 4.94 0.31
CA GLN A 90 2.71 5.68 -0.95
C GLN A 90 3.49 4.97 -2.05
N LEU A 91 4.66 4.41 -1.71
CA LEU A 91 5.49 3.65 -2.63
C LEU A 91 4.75 2.41 -3.16
N LYS A 92 4.08 1.65 -2.29
CA LYS A 92 3.23 0.51 -2.67
C LYS A 92 2.06 0.92 -3.59
N GLN A 93 1.44 2.08 -3.35
CA GLN A 93 0.41 2.60 -4.25
C GLN A 93 0.97 2.92 -5.64
N LEU A 94 2.16 3.51 -5.68
CA LEU A 94 2.84 3.86 -6.93
C LEU A 94 3.30 2.62 -7.69
N GLN A 95 3.83 1.62 -7.00
CA GLN A 95 4.13 0.28 -7.54
C GLN A 95 2.89 -0.33 -8.17
N ASN A 96 1.73 -0.29 -7.50
CA ASN A 96 0.48 -0.82 -8.04
C ASN A 96 0.03 -0.06 -9.31
N LYS A 97 0.22 1.26 -9.37
CA LYS A 97 -0.05 2.05 -10.59
C LYS A 97 0.83 1.62 -11.76
N ILE A 98 2.12 1.40 -11.51
CA ILE A 98 3.07 0.92 -12.53
C ILE A 98 2.71 -0.52 -12.93
N TYR A 99 2.43 -1.39 -11.96
CA TYR A 99 2.08 -2.80 -12.16
C TYR A 99 0.90 -2.98 -13.13
N ARG A 100 -0.14 -2.14 -13.00
CA ARG A 100 -1.30 -2.13 -13.93
C ARG A 100 -0.92 -1.86 -15.39
N LYS A 101 0.20 -1.18 -15.64
CA LYS A 101 0.71 -0.85 -16.98
C LYS A 101 1.99 -1.62 -17.32
N LEU A 102 2.42 -2.54 -16.46
CA LEU A 102 3.76 -3.15 -16.54
C LEU A 102 4.04 -3.80 -17.88
N LYS A 103 3.07 -4.51 -18.45
CA LYS A 103 3.23 -5.18 -19.76
C LYS A 103 3.52 -4.18 -20.89
N SER A 104 2.79 -3.07 -20.93
CA SER A 104 2.95 -1.99 -21.91
C SER A 104 4.32 -1.32 -21.76
N VAL A 105 4.71 -1.00 -20.52
CA VAL A 105 6.02 -0.44 -20.19
C VAL A 105 7.15 -1.40 -20.57
N GLN A 106 7.03 -2.70 -20.26
CA GLN A 106 8.03 -3.71 -20.62
C GLN A 106 8.19 -3.89 -22.13
N GLN A 107 7.11 -3.77 -22.90
CA GLN A 107 7.18 -3.81 -24.36
C GLN A 107 7.93 -2.60 -24.90
N ALA A 108 7.56 -1.39 -24.48
CA ALA A 108 8.24 -0.18 -24.93
C ALA A 108 9.71 -0.12 -24.50
N ALA A 109 10.07 -0.68 -23.34
CA ALA A 109 11.46 -0.80 -22.91
C ALA A 109 12.30 -1.67 -23.86
N LYS A 110 11.71 -2.71 -24.47
CA LYS A 110 12.38 -3.53 -25.51
C LYS A 110 12.62 -2.75 -26.80
N ASP A 111 11.79 -1.75 -27.07
CA ASP A 111 11.94 -0.83 -28.21
C ASP A 111 12.86 0.37 -27.87
N ASN A 112 13.69 0.24 -26.82
CA ASN A 112 14.61 1.27 -26.32
C ASN A 112 13.94 2.59 -25.91
N ASN A 113 12.66 2.56 -25.52
CA ASN A 113 11.99 3.76 -25.01
C ASN A 113 12.59 4.16 -23.65
N ARG A 114 13.27 5.32 -23.63
CA ARG A 114 13.94 5.84 -22.43
C ARG A 114 13.00 5.98 -21.23
N ASN A 115 11.78 6.50 -21.43
CA ASN A 115 10.82 6.66 -20.32
C ASN A 115 10.40 5.31 -19.75
N ALA A 116 10.22 4.30 -20.60
CA ALA A 116 9.91 2.95 -20.14
C ALA A 116 11.05 2.35 -19.30
N LEU A 117 12.31 2.56 -19.71
CA LEU A 117 13.49 2.13 -18.94
C LEU A 117 13.58 2.84 -17.59
N VAL A 118 13.33 4.16 -17.53
CA VAL A 118 13.25 4.93 -16.27
C VAL A 118 12.16 4.38 -15.34
N ILE A 119 10.96 4.14 -15.88
CA ILE A 119 9.83 3.59 -15.11
C ILE A 119 10.19 2.22 -14.53
N LEU A 120 10.77 1.32 -15.34
CA LEU A 120 11.16 -0.02 -14.87
C LEU A 120 12.29 0.05 -13.84
N SER A 121 13.25 0.95 -14.03
CA SER A 121 14.37 1.15 -13.09
C SER A 121 13.82 1.56 -11.71
N PHE A 122 12.97 2.58 -11.67
CA PHE A 122 12.28 2.97 -10.44
C PHE A 122 11.42 1.83 -9.86
N TYR A 123 10.64 1.17 -10.70
CA TYR A 123 9.72 0.12 -10.26
C TYR A 123 10.45 -1.03 -9.57
N TYR A 124 11.45 -1.62 -10.20
CA TYR A 124 12.15 -2.77 -9.64
C TYR A 124 13.03 -2.38 -8.45
N GLN A 125 13.70 -1.22 -8.46
CA GLN A 125 14.45 -0.73 -7.29
C GLN A 125 13.52 -0.47 -6.09
N SER A 126 12.35 0.12 -6.33
CA SER A 126 11.36 0.34 -5.28
C SER A 126 10.82 -0.99 -4.70
N LEU A 127 10.64 -2.01 -5.54
CA LEU A 127 10.21 -3.34 -5.09
C LEU A 127 11.29 -3.99 -4.22
N ALA A 128 12.55 -3.91 -4.64
CA ALA A 128 13.68 -4.42 -3.87
C ALA A 128 13.73 -3.78 -2.47
N LEU A 129 13.62 -2.45 -2.39
CA LEU A 129 13.55 -1.72 -1.12
C LEU A 129 12.40 -2.22 -0.23
N VAL A 130 11.18 -2.32 -0.77
CA VAL A 130 10.01 -2.77 0.01
C VAL A 130 10.17 -4.21 0.48
N TYR A 131 10.70 -5.10 -0.36
CA TYR A 131 10.92 -6.50 -0.01
C TYR A 131 12.02 -6.68 1.03
N GLU A 132 13.07 -5.87 0.96
CA GLU A 132 14.09 -5.83 2.00
C GLU A 132 13.46 -5.41 3.34
N LEU A 133 12.65 -4.35 3.35
CA LEU A 133 11.96 -3.88 4.54
C LEU A 133 10.98 -4.93 5.11
N ASP A 134 10.26 -5.64 4.26
CA ASP A 134 9.24 -6.62 4.65
C ASP A 134 9.80 -8.04 4.92
N ASN A 135 11.12 -8.27 4.84
CA ASN A 135 11.75 -9.61 4.93
C ASN A 135 11.27 -10.61 3.86
N ASN A 136 10.89 -10.14 2.67
CA ASN A 136 10.46 -11.02 1.58
C ASN A 136 11.64 -11.55 0.76
N THR A 137 12.48 -12.38 1.40
CA THR A 137 13.73 -12.91 0.83
C THR A 137 13.51 -13.86 -0.35
N LEU A 138 12.35 -14.52 -0.45
CA LEU A 138 12.05 -15.39 -1.60
C LEU A 138 11.75 -14.60 -2.87
N THR A 139 11.11 -13.43 -2.75
CA THR A 139 10.71 -12.63 -3.92
C THR A 139 11.80 -11.68 -4.38
N ILE A 140 12.74 -11.32 -3.50
CA ILE A 140 13.84 -10.40 -3.84
C ILE A 140 14.76 -10.97 -4.93
N SER A 141 14.98 -12.28 -4.98
CA SER A 141 15.81 -12.92 -6.02
C SER A 141 15.22 -12.70 -7.42
N ASN A 142 13.90 -12.82 -7.57
CA ASN A 142 13.21 -12.55 -8.83
C ASN A 142 13.34 -11.07 -9.23
N VAL A 143 13.21 -10.14 -8.29
CA VAL A 143 13.38 -8.71 -8.57
C VAL A 143 14.81 -8.39 -8.98
N ASN A 144 15.81 -8.99 -8.31
CA ASN A 144 17.22 -8.81 -8.66
C ASN A 144 17.52 -9.35 -10.06
N ASN A 145 16.91 -10.47 -10.45
CA ASN A 145 17.02 -10.99 -11.81
C ASN A 145 16.43 -10.03 -12.85
N GLU A 146 15.28 -9.41 -12.54
CA GLU A 146 14.67 -8.41 -13.43
C GLU A 146 15.49 -7.12 -13.51
N LEU A 147 16.10 -6.67 -12.39
CA LEU A 147 17.05 -5.56 -12.39
C LEU A 147 18.27 -5.85 -13.26
N ASN A 148 18.84 -7.05 -13.16
CA ASN A 148 19.99 -7.44 -13.97
C ASN A 148 19.65 -7.46 -15.46
N LYS A 149 18.48 -8.00 -15.84
CA LYS A 149 18.00 -7.97 -17.24
C LYS A 149 17.80 -6.54 -17.72
N LEU A 150 17.20 -5.69 -16.89
CA LEU A 150 16.99 -4.28 -17.22
C LEU A 150 18.33 -3.56 -17.43
N GLN A 151 19.31 -3.80 -16.57
CA GLN A 151 20.65 -3.21 -16.72
C GLN A 151 21.30 -3.62 -18.03
N GLN A 152 21.23 -4.91 -18.41
CA GLN A 152 21.72 -5.38 -19.71
C GLN A 152 21.01 -4.68 -20.89
N CYS A 153 19.70 -4.44 -20.79
CA CYS A 153 18.97 -3.68 -21.81
C CYS A 153 19.42 -2.21 -21.88
N ILE A 154 19.63 -1.56 -20.73
CA ILE A 154 20.11 -0.18 -20.64
C ILE A 154 21.51 -0.06 -21.26
N ASP A 155 22.41 -0.98 -20.91
CA ASP A 155 23.78 -1.03 -21.43
C ASP A 155 23.79 -1.25 -22.95
N ALA A 156 22.96 -2.17 -23.45
CA ALA A 156 22.83 -2.45 -24.89
C ALA A 156 22.23 -1.28 -25.69
N ALA A 157 21.33 -0.52 -25.07
CA ALA A 157 20.75 0.69 -25.64
C ALA A 157 21.71 1.90 -25.61
N GLY A 158 22.81 1.82 -24.86
CA GLY A 158 23.79 2.90 -24.73
C GLY A 158 23.26 4.16 -24.05
N VAL A 159 22.21 4.03 -23.23
CA VAL A 159 21.57 5.16 -22.54
C VAL A 159 21.89 5.12 -21.04
N SER A 160 21.98 6.29 -20.42
CA SER A 160 22.03 6.40 -18.95
C SER A 160 20.63 6.67 -18.40
N VAL A 161 20.24 5.89 -17.40
CA VAL A 161 18.92 5.93 -16.77
C VAL A 161 19.09 5.93 -15.26
N ASP A 162 18.50 6.91 -14.58
CA ASP A 162 18.40 6.94 -13.12
C ASP A 162 16.94 6.75 -12.68
N ALA A 163 16.73 5.95 -11.63
CA ALA A 163 15.42 5.78 -11.00
C ALA A 163 14.88 7.10 -10.42
N ASP A 164 15.75 8.03 -10.04
CA ASP A 164 15.38 9.34 -9.52
C ASP A 164 14.73 10.26 -10.56
N GLU A 165 14.89 9.95 -11.85
CA GLU A 165 14.21 10.67 -12.94
C GLU A 165 12.72 10.33 -13.04
N PHE A 166 12.27 9.26 -12.40
CA PHE A 166 10.90 8.79 -12.53
C PHE A 166 9.89 9.82 -11.99
N THR A 167 8.92 10.15 -12.85
CA THR A 167 7.72 10.89 -12.46
C THR A 167 6.46 10.10 -12.80
N PRO A 168 5.39 10.15 -11.97
CA PRO A 168 4.15 9.42 -12.24
C PRO A 168 3.49 9.77 -13.59
N GLU A 169 3.75 10.96 -14.12
CA GLU A 169 3.22 11.46 -15.40
C GLU A 169 3.77 10.65 -16.59
N MET A 170 4.96 10.05 -16.47
CA MET A 170 5.53 9.18 -17.50
C MET A 170 4.63 7.98 -17.83
N LEU A 171 3.79 7.55 -16.87
CA LEU A 171 2.83 6.45 -17.06
C LEU A 171 1.66 6.79 -17.98
N GLN A 172 1.46 8.06 -18.35
CA GLN A 172 0.38 8.46 -19.25
C GLN A 172 0.62 7.97 -20.68
N ALA A 173 1.88 7.72 -21.06
CA ALA A 173 2.28 7.26 -22.39
C ALA A 173 2.11 5.73 -22.61
N PHE A 174 1.63 4.98 -21.61
CA PHE A 174 1.56 3.51 -21.60
C PHE A 174 0.20 2.98 -21.21
#